data_AF-A0A8C0XCE2-F1
#
_entry.id   AF-A0A8C0XCE2-F1
#
_cell.length_a   1.000
_cell.length_b   1.000
_cell.length_c   1.000
_cell.angle_alpha   90.00
_cell.angle_beta   90.00
_cell.angle_gamma   90.00
#
_symmetry.space_group_name_H-M   'P 1'
#
loop_
_entity.id
_entity.type
_entity.pdbx_description
1 polymer ?
#
loop_
_entity_poly.entity_id
_entity_poly.type
_entity_poly.pdbx_seq_one_letter_code
_entity_poly.pdbx_strand_id
1 'polypeptide(L)'
;MLSFLSSRQAGLEDPLRFRRAESTRRNHPDVHKYSVETVQWYPHDTGMFTSSSFDKTLKVWDTNTLQTADVFTFEETVYSHHMSPVSTKHCLVAGSCTCSFVF
;
A
#
# COMPACT_ATOMS: atom_id res chain seq x y z
N MET A 1 47.05 -33.79 -36.81
CA MET A 1 47.91 -33.00 -35.91
C MET A 1 47.25 -31.64 -35.81
N LEU A 2 46.70 -31.11 -34.71
CA LEU A 2 46.78 -31.30 -33.24
C LEU A 2 45.44 -30.75 -32.67
N SER A 3 44.57 -31.53 -32.00
CA SER A 3 44.38 -31.65 -30.53
C SER A 3 43.94 -30.40 -29.73
N PHE A 4 42.72 -30.50 -29.17
CA PHE A 4 42.13 -30.01 -27.90
C PHE A 4 42.43 -28.60 -27.36
N LEU A 5 41.36 -27.84 -27.03
CA LEU A 5 41.13 -27.28 -25.69
C LEU A 5 39.68 -26.77 -25.54
N SER A 6 39.01 -27.30 -24.51
CA SER A 6 37.80 -26.72 -23.92
C SER A 6 38.15 -25.38 -23.29
N SER A 7 37.32 -24.36 -23.51
CA SER A 7 37.27 -23.19 -22.62
C SER A 7 35.84 -22.98 -22.15
N ARG A 8 35.59 -23.42 -20.91
CA ARG A 8 34.60 -22.80 -20.04
C ARG A 8 35.00 -21.33 -19.85
N GLN A 9 34.07 -20.41 -20.10
CA GLN A 9 34.06 -19.07 -19.50
C GLN A 9 32.69 -18.97 -18.80
N ALA A 10 32.61 -19.29 -17.51
CA ALA A 10 32.72 -18.35 -16.40
C ALA A 10 31.82 -17.11 -16.60
N GLY A 11 30.83 -16.96 -15.72
CA GLY A 11 29.90 -15.84 -15.69
C GLY A 11 30.54 -14.49 -15.28
N LEU A 12 29.65 -13.52 -15.03
CA LEU A 12 29.85 -12.06 -14.97
C LEU A 12 29.90 -11.46 -16.38
N GLU A 13 28.94 -10.66 -16.87
CA GLU A 13 28.49 -9.35 -16.37
C GLU A 13 27.04 -9.07 -16.86
N ASP A 14 26.07 -8.86 -15.96
CA ASP A 14 24.98 -7.90 -16.25
C ASP A 14 24.56 -7.23 -14.92
N PRO A 15 25.38 -6.30 -14.41
CA PRO A 15 25.07 -5.61 -13.17
C PRO A 15 23.98 -4.57 -13.45
N LEU A 16 22.82 -4.76 -12.81
CA LEU A 16 21.71 -3.80 -12.71
C LEU A 16 20.78 -3.69 -13.94
N ARG A 17 20.19 -4.81 -14.39
CA ARG A 17 18.84 -4.70 -14.96
C ARG A 17 17.87 -4.32 -13.85
N PHE A 18 17.72 -3.02 -13.61
CA PHE A 18 16.56 -2.45 -12.94
C PHE A 18 15.33 -2.85 -13.77
N ARG A 19 14.71 -3.97 -13.39
CA ARG A 19 13.50 -4.44 -14.02
C ARG A 19 12.45 -3.37 -13.72
N ARG A 20 11.95 -2.70 -14.76
CA ARG A 20 10.86 -1.74 -14.62
C ARG A 20 9.75 -2.43 -13.82
N ALA A 21 9.36 -1.85 -12.70
CA ALA A 21 8.19 -2.32 -11.97
C ALA A 21 6.99 -2.18 -12.91
N GLU A 22 6.48 -3.32 -13.39
CA GLU A 22 5.29 -3.35 -14.22
C GLU A 22 4.09 -3.09 -13.30
N SER A 23 3.48 -1.91 -13.44
CA SER A 23 2.21 -1.62 -12.78
C SER A 23 1.14 -2.49 -13.43
N THR A 24 0.78 -3.59 -12.77
CA THR A 24 -0.36 -4.39 -13.19
C THR A 24 -1.62 -3.68 -12.73
N ARG A 25 -2.33 -2.99 -13.62
CA ARG A 25 -3.66 -2.44 -13.32
C ARG A 25 -4.65 -3.60 -13.22
N ARG A 26 -4.85 -4.12 -12.01
CA ARG A 26 -5.94 -5.03 -11.69
C ARG A 26 -7.11 -4.20 -11.16
N ASN A 27 -8.30 -4.41 -11.69
CA ASN A 27 -9.51 -3.84 -11.10
C ASN A 27 -9.76 -4.59 -9.78
N HIS A 28 -9.60 -3.89 -8.66
CA HIS A 28 -9.92 -4.45 -7.34
C HIS A 28 -11.39 -4.18 -7.03
N PRO A 29 -12.17 -5.17 -6.56
CA PRO A 29 -13.59 -4.99 -6.25
C PRO A 29 -13.81 -3.90 -5.19
N ASP A 30 -12.91 -3.81 -4.21
CA ASP A 30 -13.01 -2.84 -3.12
C ASP A 30 -12.31 -1.50 -3.41
N VAL A 31 -12.19 -1.10 -4.67
CA VAL A 31 -11.65 0.23 -5.01
C VAL A 31 -12.53 1.35 -4.44
N HIS A 32 -11.93 2.48 -4.10
CA HIS A 32 -12.69 3.69 -3.76
C HIS A 32 -13.49 4.20 -4.96
N LYS A 33 -14.69 4.72 -4.70
CA LYS A 33 -15.59 5.21 -5.76
C LYS A 33 -15.21 6.62 -6.23
N TYR A 34 -14.60 7.41 -5.35
CA TYR A 34 -14.20 8.79 -5.62
C TYR A 34 -12.72 9.02 -5.25
N SER A 35 -12.27 10.28 -5.29
CA SER A 35 -10.89 10.67 -5.00
C SER A 35 -10.43 10.15 -3.63
N VAL A 36 -9.21 9.62 -3.59
CA VAL A 36 -8.54 9.20 -2.36
C VAL A 36 -7.73 10.38 -1.86
N GLU A 37 -8.03 10.83 -0.65
CA GLU A 37 -7.47 12.07 -0.10
C GLU A 37 -6.17 11.80 0.67
N THR A 38 -6.17 10.76 1.50
CA THR A 38 -5.00 10.40 2.28
C THR A 38 -4.80 8.89 2.31
N VAL A 39 -3.54 8.49 2.34
CA VAL A 39 -3.11 7.09 2.48
C VAL A 39 -1.99 7.06 3.52
N GLN A 40 -2.10 6.19 4.51
CA GLN A 40 -1.10 6.06 5.56
C GLN A 40 -0.77 4.61 5.85
N TRP A 41 0.52 4.29 5.81
CA TRP A 41 1.03 3.00 6.26
C TRP A 41 0.95 2.88 7.78
N TYR A 42 0.65 1.68 8.26
CA TYR A 42 0.80 1.39 9.67
C TYR A 42 2.29 1.49 10.06
N PRO A 43 2.66 2.32 11.06
CA PRO A 43 4.06 2.67 11.30
C PRO A 43 4.92 1.51 11.81
N HIS A 44 4.31 0.41 12.26
CA HIS A 44 5.02 -0.72 12.86
C HIS A 44 5.07 -1.96 11.97
N ASP A 45 4.27 -2.02 10.90
CA ASP A 45 4.22 -3.18 10.00
C ASP A 45 3.81 -2.77 8.58
N THR A 46 4.47 -3.38 7.59
CA THR A 46 4.15 -3.26 6.16
C THR A 46 2.96 -4.13 5.75
N GLY A 47 2.39 -4.91 6.66
CA GLY A 47 1.20 -5.73 6.45
C GLY A 47 -0.09 -4.93 6.27
N MET A 48 -0.11 -3.64 6.65
CA MET A 48 -1.35 -2.85 6.70
C MET A 48 -1.17 -1.38 6.32
N PHE A 49 -2.14 -0.82 5.61
CA PHE A 49 -2.28 0.61 5.41
C PHE A 49 -3.76 1.03 5.41
N THR A 50 -4.02 2.32 5.60
CA THR A 50 -5.36 2.90 5.48
C THR A 50 -5.45 3.91 4.35
N SER A 51 -6.65 4.08 3.81
CA SER A 51 -6.96 5.12 2.82
C SER A 51 -8.30 5.77 3.13
N SER A 52 -8.37 7.11 3.00
CA SER A 52 -9.62 7.86 3.12
C SER A 52 -10.04 8.46 1.78
N SER A 53 -11.34 8.62 1.57
CA SER A 53 -11.87 9.08 0.27
C SER A 53 -13.12 9.97 0.40
N PHE A 54 -13.39 10.70 -0.69
CA PHE A 54 -14.67 11.38 -0.96
C PHE A 54 -15.88 10.46 -1.05
N ASP A 55 -15.70 9.14 -1.10
CA ASP A 55 -16.80 8.18 -0.95
C ASP A 55 -17.29 8.00 0.47
N LYS A 56 -16.80 8.85 1.38
CA LYS A 56 -17.15 8.87 2.80
C LYS A 56 -16.74 7.57 3.49
N THR A 57 -15.71 6.90 2.97
CA THR A 57 -15.13 5.72 3.60
C THR A 57 -13.66 5.91 3.97
N LEU A 58 -13.27 5.27 5.07
CA LEU A 58 -11.89 4.96 5.39
C LEU A 58 -11.73 3.44 5.33
N LYS A 59 -10.85 2.96 4.47
CA LYS A 59 -10.60 1.53 4.29
C LYS A 59 -9.29 1.14 4.94
N VAL A 60 -9.29 -0.02 5.60
CA VAL A 60 -8.10 -0.70 6.11
C VAL A 60 -7.75 -1.81 5.14
N TRP A 61 -6.49 -1.88 4.72
CA TRP A 61 -6.01 -2.84 3.72
C TRP A 61 -5.00 -3.80 4.32
N ASP A 62 -5.17 -5.08 4.06
CA ASP A 62 -4.15 -6.10 4.30
C ASP A 62 -3.33 -6.31 3.02
N THR A 63 -2.03 -6.06 3.10
CA THR A 63 -1.13 -6.13 1.95
C THR A 63 -0.70 -7.54 1.59
N ASN A 64 -0.83 -8.50 2.51
CA ASN A 64 -0.51 -9.90 2.26
C ASN A 64 -1.57 -10.56 1.40
N THR A 65 -2.84 -10.20 1.63
CA THR A 65 -3.99 -10.72 0.89
C THR A 65 -4.43 -9.80 -0.25
N LEU A 66 -3.96 -8.54 -0.24
CA LEU A 66 -4.38 -7.47 -1.14
C LEU A 66 -5.88 -7.19 -1.06
N GLN A 67 -6.50 -7.42 0.09
CA GLN A 67 -7.92 -7.23 0.33
C GLN A 67 -8.18 -6.14 1.36
N THR A 68 -9.39 -5.58 1.32
CA THR A 68 -9.85 -4.67 2.37
C THR A 68 -10.20 -5.48 3.62
N ALA A 69 -9.48 -5.22 4.72
CA ALA A 69 -9.70 -5.87 6.00
C ALA A 69 -10.91 -5.27 6.73
N ASP A 70 -11.12 -3.95 6.62
CA ASP A 70 -12.25 -3.26 7.23
C ASP A 70 -12.63 -1.97 6.49
N VAL A 71 -13.87 -1.52 6.66
CA VAL A 71 -14.43 -0.32 6.03
C VAL A 71 -15.22 0.49 7.05
N PHE A 72 -14.71 1.68 7.37
CA PHE A 72 -15.41 2.67 8.18
C PHE A 72 -16.18 3.61 7.28
N THR A 73 -17.48 3.75 7.51
CA THR A 73 -18.35 4.67 6.75
C THR A 73 -18.70 5.86 7.61
N PHE A 74 -18.60 7.06 7.03
CA PHE A 74 -18.89 8.33 7.68
C PHE A 74 -20.07 9.02 7.01
N GLU A 75 -20.74 9.92 7.73
CA GLU A 75 -21.82 10.74 7.16
C GLU A 75 -21.29 11.81 6.19
N GLU A 76 -20.03 12.22 6.38
CA GLU A 76 -19.34 13.28 5.65
C GLU A 76 -18.04 12.79 5.02
N THR A 77 -17.49 13.59 4.11
CA THR A 77 -16.20 13.30 3.47
C THR A 77 -15.05 13.33 4.47
N VAL A 78 -14.15 12.35 4.37
CA VAL A 78 -12.91 12.30 5.15
C VAL A 78 -11.76 12.91 4.34
N TYR A 79 -11.41 14.14 4.68
CA TYR A 79 -10.35 14.90 3.98
C TYR A 79 -8.95 14.47 4.40
N SER A 80 -8.79 14.07 5.65
CA SER A 80 -7.50 13.64 6.18
C SER A 80 -7.70 12.72 7.36
N HIS A 81 -6.80 11.75 7.50
CA HIS A 81 -6.66 10.96 8.71
C HIS A 81 -5.20 10.83 9.11
N HIS A 82 -4.96 10.62 10.41
CA HIS A 82 -3.63 10.38 10.95
C HIS A 82 -3.64 9.25 11.98
N MET A 83 -2.81 8.23 11.75
CA MET A 83 -2.52 7.17 12.71
C MET A 83 -1.56 7.64 13.78
N SER A 84 -1.78 7.21 15.02
CA SER A 84 -0.81 7.39 16.09
C SER A 84 0.53 6.71 15.75
N PRO A 85 1.68 7.41 15.84
CA PRO A 85 3.00 6.84 15.53
C PRO A 85 3.54 5.93 16.65
N VAL A 86 2.90 5.93 17.83
CA VAL A 86 3.35 5.18 19.02
C VAL A 86 2.46 3.98 19.31
N SER A 87 1.28 3.90 18.67
CA SER A 87 0.33 2.86 19.04
C SER A 87 0.66 1.52 18.38
N THR A 88 1.15 0.59 19.19
CA THR A 88 1.52 -0.77 18.76
C THR A 88 0.38 -1.78 18.92
N LYS A 89 -0.74 -1.41 19.55
CA LYS A 89 -1.85 -2.34 19.89
C LYS A 89 -3.24 -1.87 19.46
N HIS A 90 -3.51 -0.57 19.48
CA HIS A 90 -4.81 0.00 19.10
C HIS A 90 -4.59 1.14 18.12
N CYS A 91 -4.90 0.97 16.83
CA CYS A 91 -4.84 2.09 15.89
C CYS A 91 -5.87 3.16 16.29
N LEU A 92 -5.41 4.19 16.99
CA LEU A 92 -6.15 5.44 17.13
C LEU A 92 -5.98 6.18 15.81
N VAL A 93 -7.08 6.35 15.09
CA VAL A 93 -7.11 7.02 13.80
C VAL A 93 -7.92 8.29 13.97
N ALA A 94 -7.23 9.43 14.01
CA ALA A 94 -7.92 10.71 14.02
C ALA A 94 -8.37 11.03 12.59
N GLY A 95 -9.66 11.19 12.34
CA GLY A 95 -10.24 11.62 11.07
C GLY A 95 -10.79 13.04 11.16
N SER A 96 -10.53 13.86 10.14
CA SER A 96 -11.15 15.19 10.00
C SER A 96 -12.20 15.15 8.90
N CYS A 97 -13.46 15.42 9.27
CA CYS A 97 -14.53 15.75 8.32
C CYS A 97 -14.92 17.22 8.46
N THR A 98 -15.69 17.74 7.51
CA THR A 98 -16.14 19.15 7.45
C THR A 98 -16.77 19.68 8.74
N CYS A 99 -17.26 18.79 9.63
CA CYS A 99 -18.01 19.18 10.82
C CYS A 99 -17.50 18.54 12.13
N SER A 100 -16.56 17.58 12.13
CA SER A 100 -16.18 16.83 13.34
C SER A 100 -14.80 16.17 13.26
N PHE A 101 -14.12 16.09 14.41
CA PHE A 101 -12.98 15.20 14.61
C PHE A 101 -13.50 13.86 15.16
N VAL A 102 -13.13 12.75 14.53
CA VAL A 102 -13.39 11.40 15.05
C VAL A 102 -12.08 10.83 15.57
N PHE A 103 -12.05 10.33 16.81
CA PHE A 103 -10.89 9.71 17.47
C PHE A 103 -10.98 8.19 17.48
#